data_AF-A0A852ANL4-F1
#
_entry.id   AF-A0A852ANL4-F1
#
_cell.length_a   1.000
_cell.length_b   1.000
_cell.length_c   1.000
_cell.angle_alpha   90.00
_cell.angle_beta   90.00
_cell.angle_gamma   90.00
#
_symmetry.space_group_name_H-M   'P 1'
#
loop_
_entity.id
_entity.type
_entity.pdbx_description
1 polymer ?
#
loop_
_entity_poly.entity_id
_entity_poly.type
_entity_poly.pdbx_seq_one_letter_code
_entity_poly.pdbx_strand_id
1 'polypeptide(L)' 'PSAAPGPCQRFHGRCGQNVALAAEGLGAARVSGYCHGLVFSRSHLRPGELFEVGGAAGPRPTTGVVTCGGEGHGGKRVL' A
#
# COMPACT_ATOMS: atom_id res chain seq x y z
N PRO A 1 -6.50 -2.62 -24.57
CA PRO A 1 -5.68 -3.70 -23.97
C PRO A 1 -6.16 -3.92 -22.54
N SER A 2 -6.81 -5.06 -22.26
CA SER A 2 -7.25 -5.41 -20.91
C SER A 2 -6.04 -5.90 -20.13
N ALA A 3 -5.62 -5.17 -19.11
CA ALA A 3 -4.51 -5.57 -18.26
C ALA A 3 -4.86 -6.94 -17.66
N ALA A 4 -4.07 -7.97 -17.98
CA ALA A 4 -4.14 -9.23 -17.27
C ALA A 4 -4.06 -8.94 -15.78
N PRO A 5 -4.91 -9.54 -14.92
CA PRO A 5 -4.82 -9.31 -13.49
C PRO A 5 -3.40 -9.67 -13.07
N GLY A 6 -2.61 -8.65 -12.73
CA GLY A 6 -1.26 -8.84 -12.23
C GLY A 6 -1.30 -9.72 -10.97
N PRO A 7 -0.14 -10.14 -10.47
CA PRO A 7 -0.08 -10.83 -9.19
C PRO A 7 -0.92 -10.07 -8.17
N CYS A 8 -1.75 -10.76 -7.39
CA CYS A 8 -2.55 -10.14 -6.33
C CYS A 8 -1.58 -9.56 -5.28
N GLN A 9 -1.11 -8.35 -5.53
CA GLN A 9 -0.16 -7.68 -4.68
C GLN A 9 -0.85 -7.37 -3.35
N ARG A 10 -0.13 -7.63 -2.27
CA ARG A 10 -0.60 -7.47 -0.89
C ARG A 10 0.32 -6.49 -0.18
N PHE A 11 -0.20 -5.82 0.84
CA PHE A 11 0.58 -5.13 1.84
C PHE A 11 1.39 -6.13 2.69
N HIS A 12 2.59 -5.70 3.06
CA HIS A 12 3.48 -6.43 3.95
C HIS A 12 3.00 -6.29 5.41
N GLY A 13 3.19 -7.35 6.22
CA GLY A 13 2.78 -7.32 7.64
C GLY A 13 3.56 -6.29 8.48
N ARG A 14 4.80 -6.00 8.09
CA ARG A 14 5.56 -4.86 8.62
C ARG A 14 4.96 -3.57 8.04
N CYS A 15 4.21 -2.84 8.86
CA CYS A 15 3.59 -1.57 8.53
C CYS A 15 3.80 -0.58 9.68
N GLY A 16 3.45 0.69 9.45
CA GLY A 16 3.52 1.72 10.47
C GLY A 16 2.57 1.44 11.64
N GLN A 17 2.92 1.96 12.83
CA GLN A 17 2.18 1.73 14.07
C GLN A 17 0.69 2.13 13.99
N ASN A 18 0.38 3.12 13.15
CA ASN A 18 -0.98 3.65 13.02
C ASN A 18 -1.75 3.04 11.84
N VAL A 19 -1.34 1.85 11.39
CA VAL A 19 -1.96 1.13 10.28
C VAL A 19 -2.54 -0.19 10.77
N ALA A 20 -3.77 -0.49 10.39
CA ALA A 20 -4.35 -1.82 10.46
C ALA A 20 -4.45 -2.42 9.06
N LEU A 21 -3.95 -3.65 8.90
CA LEU A 21 -4.11 -4.42 7.67
C LEU A 21 -5.39 -5.24 7.71
N ALA A 22 -6.10 -5.29 6.60
CA ALA A 22 -7.35 -6.03 6.43
C ALA A 22 -7.24 -7.01 5.26
N ALA A 23 -8.15 -7.99 5.23
CA ALA A 23 -8.26 -8.97 4.15
C ALA A 23 -6.90 -9.57 3.77
N GLU A 24 -6.13 -10.00 4.77
CA GLU A 24 -4.80 -10.59 4.59
C GLU A 24 -3.80 -9.68 3.84
N GLY A 25 -3.90 -8.37 4.03
CA GLY A 25 -3.06 -7.37 3.37
C GLY A 25 -3.57 -6.95 2.00
N LEU A 26 -4.81 -7.24 1.62
CA LEU A 26 -5.44 -6.60 0.46
C LEU A 26 -5.94 -5.18 0.79
N GLY A 27 -6.14 -4.87 2.07
CA GLY A 27 -6.53 -3.55 2.55
C GLY A 27 -5.59 -3.05 3.64
N ALA A 28 -5.47 -1.73 3.73
CA ALA A 28 -4.81 -1.04 4.83
C ALA A 28 -5.64 0.18 5.20
N ALA A 29 -5.83 0.41 6.49
CA ALA A 29 -6.53 1.56 7.02
C ALA A 29 -5.68 2.24 8.10
N ARG A 30 -5.65 3.57 8.10
CA ARG A 30 -5.09 4.32 9.22
C ARG A 30 -6.06 4.28 10.38
N VAL A 31 -5.57 3.94 11.57
CA VAL A 31 -6.39 3.82 12.78
C VAL A 31 -6.22 4.98 13.76
N SER A 32 -5.15 5.76 13.65
CA SER A 32 -4.92 6.94 14.50
C SER A 32 -3.93 7.92 13.88
N GLY A 33 -4.14 9.23 14.08
CA GLY A 33 -3.21 10.28 13.65
C GLY A 33 -2.81 10.27 12.16
N TYR A 34 -1.79 11.07 11.84
CA TYR A 34 -1.21 11.16 10.48
C TYR A 34 0.25 10.68 10.43
N CYS A 35 0.89 10.54 11.59
CA CYS A 35 2.25 10.01 11.70
C CYS A 35 2.23 8.48 11.64
N HIS A 36 3.34 7.86 11.21
CA HIS A 36 3.50 6.39 11.18
C HIS A 36 2.42 5.65 10.37
N GLY A 37 1.95 6.23 9.27
CA GLY A 37 0.93 5.67 8.38
C GLY A 37 1.46 4.88 7.18
N LEU A 38 2.73 4.47 7.20
CA LEU A 38 3.43 3.86 6.06
C LEU A 38 3.04 2.39 5.86
N VAL A 39 2.90 1.97 4.60
CA VAL A 39 2.74 0.56 4.22
C VAL A 39 3.70 0.17 3.12
N PHE A 40 4.00 -1.13 3.03
CA PHE A 40 4.97 -1.66 2.06
C PHE A 40 4.32 -2.73 1.20
N SER A 41 4.78 -2.89 -0.04
CA SER A 41 4.44 -4.08 -0.83
C SER A 41 5.00 -5.34 -0.17
N ARG A 42 4.22 -6.42 -0.14
CA ARG A 42 4.62 -7.70 0.46
C ARG A 42 5.81 -8.28 -0.29
N SER A 43 5.76 -8.21 -1.61
CA SER A 43 6.78 -8.71 -2.52
C SER A 43 7.49 -7.58 -3.27
N HIS A 44 8.67 -7.90 -3.79
CA HIS A 44 9.37 -7.05 -4.74
C HIS A 44 8.50 -6.85 -5.98
N LEU A 45 8.44 -5.63 -6.48
CA LEU A 45 7.76 -5.33 -7.74
C LEU A 45 8.76 -5.43 -8.88
N ARG A 46 8.51 -6.32 -9.83
CA ARG A 46 9.40 -6.46 -10.99
C ARG A 46 9.39 -5.17 -11.81
N PRO A 47 10.45 -4.92 -12.59
CA PRO A 47 10.45 -3.83 -13.57
C PRO A 47 9.21 -3.91 -14.47
N GLY A 48 8.48 -2.80 -14.58
CA GLY A 48 7.23 -2.73 -15.35
C GLY A 48 5.98 -3.27 -14.62
N GLU A 49 6.13 -3.84 -13.42
CA GLU A 49 5.00 -4.31 -12.62
C GLU A 49 4.33 -3.15 -11.88
N LEU A 50 3.01 -3.04 -12.01
CA LEU A 50 2.21 -2.00 -11.37
C LEU A 50 1.60 -2.54 -10.07
N PHE A 51 1.61 -1.71 -9.02
CA PHE A 51 0.82 -1.96 -7.83
C PHE A 51 -0.25 -0.89 -7.73
N GLU A 52 -1.45 -1.22 -8.19
CA GLU A 52 -2.59 -0.32 -8.12
C GLU A 52 -3.20 -0.34 -6.72
N VAL A 53 -3.50 0.85 -6.18
CA VAL A 53 -4.17 1.00 -4.90
C VAL A 53 -5.50 1.70 -5.15
N GLY A 54 -6.59 0.97 -4.89
CA GLY A 54 -7.94 1.51 -4.91
C GLY A 54 -8.28 2.18 -3.58
N GLY A 55 -8.89 3.36 -3.63
CA GLY A 55 -9.47 3.98 -2.44
C GLY A 55 -10.66 3.15 -1.95
N ALA A 56 -10.70 2.84 -0.65
CA ALA A 56 -11.89 2.25 -0.06
C ALA A 56 -13.07 3.25 -0.16
N ALA A 57 -14.27 2.75 -0.48
CA ALA A 57 -15.49 3.56 -0.45
C ALA A 57 -15.76 3.96 1.02
N GLY A 58 -15.41 5.19 1.37
CA GLY A 58 -15.53 5.73 2.71
C GLY A 58 -15.53 7.26 2.69
N PRO A 59 -15.80 7.94 3.82
CA PRO A 59 -15.77 9.39 3.88
C PRO A 59 -14.41 9.89 3.40
N ARG A 60 -14.42 10.89 2.52
CA ARG A 60 -13.21 11.45 1.91
C ARG A 60 -12.23 11.81 3.03
N PRO A 61 -11.00 11.26 3.05
CA PRO A 61 -10.06 11.55 4.14
C PRO A 61 -9.83 13.06 4.19
N THR A 62 -9.99 13.63 5.38
CA THR A 62 -9.70 15.02 5.68
C THR A 62 -8.18 15.19 5.63
N THR A 63 -7.69 15.68 4.49
CA THR A 63 -6.35 16.25 4.30
C THR A 63 -5.19 15.29 4.60
N GLY A 64 -4.62 14.70 3.55
CA GLY A 64 -3.37 13.94 3.64
C GLY A 64 -2.81 13.63 2.24
N VAL A 65 -1.49 13.67 2.09
CA VAL A 65 -0.80 13.26 0.86
C VAL A 65 -0.39 11.80 1.02
N VAL A 66 -0.68 10.97 0.01
CA VAL A 66 -0.09 9.64 -0.12
C VAL A 66 1.19 9.80 -0.94
N THR A 67 2.32 9.37 -0.40
CA THR A 67 3.61 9.47 -1.08
C THR A 67 4.08 8.07 -1.41
N CYS A 68 4.16 7.76 -2.72
CA CYS A 68 4.71 6.49 -3.17
C CYS A 68 6.19 6.62 -3.52
N GLY A 69 7.01 5.67 -3.07
CA GLY A 69 8.45 5.65 -3.29
C GLY A 69 9.01 4.23 -3.40
N GLY A 70 10.17 4.09 -4.02
CA GLY A 70 10.92 2.83 -4.04
C GLY A 70 11.96 2.78 -2.93
N GLU A 71 12.07 1.66 -2.21
CA GLU A 71 13.20 1.44 -1.30
C GLU A 71 14.38 0.78 -2.01
N GLY A 72 15.58 1.33 -1.81
CA GLY A 72 16.83 0.81 -2.39
C GLY A 72 17.24 -0.57 -1.87
N HIS A 73 16.65 -1.05 -0.77
CA HIS A 73 16.91 -2.38 -0.22
C HIS A 73 15.76 -3.35 -0.56
N GLY A 74 15.96 -4.16 -1.60
CA GLY A 74 15.06 -5.28 -1.91
C GLY A 74 13.78 -4.92 -2.65
N GLY A 75 13.70 -3.74 -3.27
CA GLY A 75 12.66 -3.25 -4.21
C GLY A 75 11.22 -3.52 -3.81
N LYS A 76 10.95 -3.43 -2.52
CA LYS A 76 9.61 -3.19 -1.99
C LYS A 76 9.25 -1.72 -2.24
N ARG A 77 7.99 -1.43 -2.55
CA ARG A 77 7.49 -0.06 -2.65
C ARG A 77 6.85 0.36 -1.34
N VAL A 78 7.10 1.62 -0.95
CA VAL A 78 6.47 2.30 0.18
C VAL A 78 5.31 3.11 -0.34
N LEU A 79 4.16 3.04 0.34
CA LEU A 79 2.97 3.86 0.09
C LEU A 79 2.54 4.57 1.37
#